data_AF-A0A8H8U5K3-F1
#
_entry.id   AF-A0A8H8U5K3-F1
#
_cell.length_a   1.000
_cell.length_b   1.000
_cell.length_c   1.000
_cell.angle_alpha   90.00
_cell.angle_beta   90.00
_cell.angle_gamma   90.00
#
_symmetry.space_group_name_H-M   'P 1'
#
loop_
_entity.id
_entity.type
_entity.pdbx_description
1 polymer ?
#
loop_
_entity_poly.entity_id
_entity_poly.type
_entity_poly.pdbx_seq_one_letter_code
_entity_poly.pdbx_strand_id
1 'polypeptide(L)'
;MAVKSALPYSLHSRYRSIALAWTIITIPPIFINLGLFYGLWYGSPHMDRIAVLTIPTAVLGLFTALAILERIYKLTQTPPAFRPLASPRWALDVFQWGYFASLLLISALITTALARGDSDHDSHELQTRLISLPASLLMFFLATLTLLSLLLHHLALPLPFRFGSLEPGNALRPAVYYIVEDVVAVDGNGGAEYRQAWTQRYASSAVFRRMIWTLSVSVLREEEEVEDDGEAVGGRGLGRNDDERAPLLDSRV
;
A
#
# COMPACT_ATOMS: atom_id res chain seq x y z
N MET A 1 16.41 -34.15 5.06
CA MET A 1 16.99 -32.79 5.18
C MET A 1 16.02 -31.98 6.01
N ALA A 2 16.39 -31.53 7.20
CA ALA A 2 15.45 -30.89 8.13
C ALA A 2 14.89 -29.59 7.53
N VAL A 3 13.57 -29.47 7.45
CA VAL A 3 12.89 -28.24 7.04
C VAL A 3 13.22 -27.17 8.08
N LYS A 4 14.04 -26.19 7.70
CA LYS A 4 14.30 -25.01 8.52
C LYS A 4 13.01 -24.19 8.53
N SER A 5 12.17 -24.40 9.54
CA SER A 5 10.86 -23.74 9.67
C SER A 5 10.97 -22.24 10.00
N ALA A 6 12.14 -21.79 10.46
CA ALA A 6 12.42 -20.42 10.81
C ALA A 6 12.88 -19.61 9.58
N LEU A 7 12.31 -18.42 9.41
CA LEU A 7 12.82 -17.44 8.46
C LEU A 7 14.18 -16.93 8.96
N PRO A 8 15.22 -16.83 8.11
CA PRO A 8 16.53 -16.31 8.47
C PRO A 8 16.49 -14.76 8.56
N TYR A 9 15.45 -14.23 9.16
CA TYR A 9 15.18 -12.80 9.22
C TYR A 9 14.44 -12.46 10.51
N SER A 10 14.97 -11.51 11.28
CA SER A 10 14.35 -11.00 12.50
C SER A 10 14.23 -9.49 12.43
N LEU A 11 13.03 -8.98 12.74
CA LEU A 11 12.75 -7.54 12.78
C LEU A 11 13.39 -6.87 14.01
N HIS A 12 13.49 -7.60 15.12
CA HIS A 12 13.96 -7.06 16.40
C HIS A 12 15.39 -6.53 16.33
N SER A 13 16.26 -7.15 15.54
CA SER A 13 17.64 -6.69 15.38
C SER A 13 17.77 -5.45 14.49
N ARG A 14 16.70 -5.06 13.77
CA ARG A 14 16.73 -4.02 12.73
C ARG A 14 15.80 -2.84 13.01
N TYR A 15 15.15 -2.76 14.18
CA TYR A 15 14.23 -1.65 14.49
C TYR A 15 14.83 -0.26 14.27
N ARG A 16 16.10 -0.06 14.63
CA ARG A 16 16.79 1.22 14.38
C ARG A 16 16.89 1.55 12.88
N SER A 17 17.24 0.56 12.06
CA SER A 17 17.33 0.71 10.61
C SER A 17 15.95 0.96 9.99
N ILE A 18 14.93 0.27 10.48
CA ILE A 18 13.54 0.44 10.02
C ILE A 18 13.04 1.84 10.39
N ALA A 19 13.25 2.28 11.64
CA ALA A 19 12.88 3.62 12.09
C ALA A 19 13.58 4.72 11.28
N LEU A 20 14.88 4.56 11.01
CA LEU A 20 15.62 5.50 10.17
C LEU A 20 15.08 5.53 8.74
N ALA A 21 14.82 4.36 8.13
CA ALA A 21 14.27 4.28 6.79
C ALA A 21 12.89 4.96 6.69
N TRP A 22 11.98 4.68 7.62
CA TRP A 22 10.68 5.34 7.68
C TRP A 22 10.79 6.84 7.90
N THR A 23 11.74 7.29 8.72
CA THR A 23 12.01 8.72 8.94
C THR A 23 12.44 9.39 7.63
N ILE A 24 13.37 8.80 6.89
CA ILE A 24 13.85 9.32 5.59
C ILE A 24 12.74 9.29 4.54
N ILE A 25 11.86 8.28 4.56
CA ILE A 25 10.76 8.16 3.61
C ILE A 25 9.64 9.15 3.90
N THR A 26 9.36 9.45 5.17
CA THR A 26 8.17 10.25 5.57
C THR A 26 8.47 11.72 5.79
N ILE A 27 9.63 12.08 6.37
CA ILE A 27 9.92 13.47 6.73
C ILE A 27 10.02 14.38 5.50
N PRO A 28 10.79 14.06 4.44
CA PRO A 28 10.86 14.90 3.26
C PRO A 28 9.49 15.16 2.60
N PRO A 29 8.66 14.15 2.26
CA PRO A 29 7.37 14.42 1.62
C PRO A 29 6.38 15.15 2.53
N ILE A 30 6.50 15.02 3.86
CA ILE A 30 5.61 15.72 4.79
C ILE A 30 6.12 17.14 5.01
N PHE A 31 7.30 17.31 5.60
CA PHE A 31 7.75 18.62 6.06
C PHE A 31 8.29 19.49 4.92
N ILE A 32 9.07 18.91 4.00
CA ILE A 32 9.67 19.69 2.90
C ILE A 32 8.58 20.09 1.90
N ASN A 33 7.73 19.16 1.45
CA ASN A 33 6.70 19.54 0.48
C ASN A 33 5.61 20.43 1.07
N LEU A 34 5.18 20.20 2.32
CA LEU A 34 4.16 21.05 2.94
C LEU A 34 4.72 22.46 3.21
N GLY A 35 5.98 22.54 3.66
CA GLY A 35 6.69 23.80 3.83
C GLY A 35 6.88 24.54 2.51
N LEU A 36 7.29 23.85 1.44
CA LEU A 36 7.41 24.43 0.10
C LEU A 36 6.05 24.88 -0.43
N PHE A 37 5.02 24.04 -0.33
CA PHE A 37 3.68 24.39 -0.81
C PHE A 37 3.16 25.66 -0.12
N TYR A 38 3.07 25.68 1.21
CA TYR A 38 2.53 26.84 1.92
C TYR A 38 3.44 28.07 1.86
N GLY A 39 4.75 27.86 1.91
CA GLY A 39 5.74 28.93 1.78
C GLY A 39 5.65 29.63 0.42
N LEU A 40 5.50 28.88 -0.67
CA LEU A 40 5.34 29.43 -2.00
C LEU A 40 3.93 29.98 -2.24
N TRP A 41 2.89 29.30 -1.72
CA TRP A 41 1.50 29.69 -1.92
C TRP A 41 1.14 31.02 -1.25
N TYR A 42 1.59 31.23 0.00
CA TYR A 42 1.30 32.43 0.78
C TYR A 42 2.45 33.45 0.77
N GLY A 43 3.71 33.00 0.68
CA GLY A 43 4.88 33.88 0.69
C GLY A 43 5.23 34.48 -0.67
N SER A 44 4.65 34.00 -1.78
CA SER A 44 4.91 34.53 -3.12
C SER A 44 3.62 34.70 -3.93
N PRO A 45 2.81 35.74 -3.64
CA PRO A 45 1.50 35.94 -4.28
C PRO A 45 1.55 36.16 -5.79
N HIS A 46 2.69 36.61 -6.33
CA HIS A 46 2.90 36.90 -7.74
C HIS A 46 3.33 35.68 -8.56
N MET A 47 3.59 34.53 -7.91
CA MET A 47 4.07 33.34 -8.60
C MET A 47 2.90 32.56 -9.21
N ASP A 48 3.13 32.01 -10.40
CA ASP A 48 2.16 31.17 -11.09
C ASP A 48 1.77 29.96 -10.22
N ARG A 49 0.46 29.67 -10.14
CA ARG A 49 -0.11 28.62 -9.29
C ARG A 49 0.32 27.24 -9.76
N ILE A 50 0.53 27.05 -11.07
CA ILE A 50 1.07 25.80 -11.60
C ILE A 50 2.51 25.60 -11.12
N ALA A 51 3.33 26.65 -11.09
CA ALA A 51 4.70 26.58 -10.56
C ALA A 51 4.72 26.23 -9.06
N VAL A 52 3.82 26.83 -8.27
CA VAL A 52 3.67 26.53 -6.82
C VAL A 52 3.36 25.04 -6.57
N LEU A 53 2.59 24.40 -7.44
CA LEU A 53 2.25 22.97 -7.34
C LEU A 53 3.36 22.06 -7.91
N THR A 54 4.03 22.51 -8.97
CA THR A 54 5.02 21.71 -9.68
C THR A 54 6.34 21.60 -8.91
N ILE A 55 6.76 22.66 -8.19
CA ILE A 55 8.03 22.66 -7.44
C ILE A 55 8.06 21.58 -6.33
N PRO A 56 7.09 21.49 -5.39
CA PRO A 56 7.06 20.41 -4.40
C PRO A 56 6.98 19.03 -5.06
N THR A 57 6.18 18.90 -6.13
CA THR A 57 6.05 17.65 -6.89
C THR A 57 7.39 17.21 -7.49
N ALA A 58 8.17 18.14 -8.04
CA ALA A 58 9.50 17.85 -8.60
C ALA A 58 10.50 17.43 -7.51
N VAL A 59 10.46 18.07 -6.34
CA VAL A 59 11.28 17.68 -5.18
C VAL A 59 10.94 16.26 -4.73
N LEU A 60 9.64 15.94 -4.63
CA LEU A 60 9.19 14.57 -4.33
C LEU A 60 9.67 13.55 -5.38
N GLY A 61 9.60 13.92 -6.66
CA GLY A 61 10.08 13.11 -7.78
C GLY A 61 11.58 12.81 -7.68
N LEU A 62 12.39 13.75 -7.19
CA LEU A 62 13.82 13.54 -6.98
C LEU A 62 14.10 12.48 -5.91
N PHE A 63 13.46 12.57 -4.74
CA PHE A 63 13.61 11.56 -3.68
C PHE A 63 13.16 10.17 -4.14
N THR A 64 12.07 10.13 -4.89
CA THR A 64 11.56 8.93 -5.55
C THR A 64 12.60 8.32 -6.50
N ALA A 65 13.22 9.14 -7.35
CA ALA A 65 14.26 8.69 -8.27
C ALA A 65 15.47 8.11 -7.53
N LEU A 66 15.92 8.74 -6.45
CA LEU A 66 17.03 8.22 -5.63
C LEU A 66 16.71 6.85 -5.02
N ALA A 67 15.50 6.66 -4.48
CA ALA A 67 15.07 5.38 -3.93
C ALA A 67 15.03 4.26 -5.01
N ILE A 68 14.56 4.59 -6.21
CA ILE A 68 14.58 3.67 -7.35
C ILE A 68 16.00 3.30 -7.75
N LEU A 69 16.91 4.27 -7.82
CA LEU A 69 18.30 4.01 -8.19
C LEU A 69 18.97 3.08 -7.17
N GLU A 70 18.74 3.27 -5.87
CA GLU A 70 19.21 2.36 -4.83
C GLU A 70 18.66 0.94 -5.05
N ARG A 71 17.36 0.82 -5.34
CA ARG A 71 16.70 -0.47 -5.57
C ARG A 71 17.22 -1.19 -6.80
N ILE A 72 17.37 -0.49 -7.92
CA ILE A 72 17.97 -1.03 -9.15
C ILE A 72 19.41 -1.46 -8.89
N TYR A 73 20.19 -0.65 -8.16
CA TYR A 73 21.54 -1.01 -7.77
C TYR A 73 21.56 -2.32 -6.98
N LYS A 74 20.75 -2.46 -5.92
CA LYS A 74 20.62 -3.70 -5.14
C LYS A 74 20.23 -4.92 -5.98
N LEU A 75 19.26 -4.76 -6.88
CA LEU A 75 18.78 -5.84 -7.74
C LEU A 75 19.80 -6.27 -8.80
N THR A 76 20.66 -5.35 -9.27
CA THR A 76 21.64 -5.59 -10.33
C THR A 76 23.07 -5.85 -9.83
N GLN A 77 23.27 -5.93 -8.51
CA GLN A 77 24.57 -6.25 -7.91
C GLN A 77 25.09 -7.64 -8.30
N THR A 78 26.43 -7.75 -8.38
CA THR A 78 27.17 -9.02 -8.53
C THR A 78 28.06 -9.19 -7.29
N PRO A 79 28.00 -10.31 -6.55
CA PRO A 79 27.12 -11.47 -6.74
C PRO A 79 25.63 -11.16 -6.50
N PRO A 80 24.71 -11.98 -7.03
CA PRO A 80 23.28 -11.73 -6.93
C PRO A 80 22.76 -11.92 -5.49
N ALA A 81 22.69 -10.83 -4.73
CA ALA A 81 22.27 -10.86 -3.33
C ALA A 81 20.77 -10.63 -3.13
N PHE A 82 20.11 -9.78 -3.94
CA PHE A 82 18.75 -9.29 -3.67
C PHE A 82 17.70 -9.63 -4.74
N ARG A 83 18.14 -10.03 -5.93
CA ARG A 83 17.28 -10.28 -7.09
C ARG A 83 16.30 -11.44 -6.88
N PRO A 84 15.18 -11.47 -7.62
CA PRO A 84 14.27 -12.62 -7.61
C PRO A 84 14.98 -13.94 -7.92
N LEU A 85 14.48 -15.04 -7.36
CA LEU A 85 15.11 -16.34 -7.50
C LEU A 85 15.17 -16.79 -8.96
N ALA A 86 16.23 -17.53 -9.30
CA ALA A 86 16.50 -18.08 -10.64
C ALA A 86 16.44 -17.07 -11.81
N SER A 87 16.55 -15.77 -11.53
CA SER A 87 16.31 -14.72 -12.52
C SER A 87 17.60 -14.14 -13.14
N PRO A 88 17.54 -13.57 -14.36
CA PRO A 88 18.70 -12.97 -15.02
C PRO A 88 19.26 -11.75 -14.26
N ARG A 89 20.45 -11.28 -14.65
CA ARG A 89 21.16 -10.16 -13.99
C ARG A 89 20.35 -8.86 -13.94
N TRP A 90 19.50 -8.61 -14.93
CA TRP A 90 18.69 -7.40 -15.04
C TRP A 90 17.23 -7.63 -14.65
N ALA A 91 16.93 -8.75 -13.99
CA ALA A 91 15.59 -9.01 -13.50
C ALA A 91 15.27 -8.11 -12.32
N LEU A 92 14.19 -7.35 -12.48
CA LEU A 92 13.60 -6.58 -11.41
C LEU A 92 12.51 -7.39 -10.72
N ASP A 93 12.22 -7.01 -9.48
CA ASP A 93 11.18 -7.64 -8.69
C ASP A 93 9.77 -7.12 -9.04
N VAL A 94 8.73 -7.80 -8.57
CA VAL A 94 7.34 -7.49 -8.93
C VAL A 94 6.98 -6.09 -8.43
N PHE A 95 7.44 -5.77 -7.22
CA PHE A 95 7.24 -4.46 -6.62
C PHE A 95 7.87 -3.33 -7.45
N GLN A 96 9.09 -3.49 -7.98
CA GLN A 96 9.74 -2.49 -8.83
C GLN A 96 9.00 -2.30 -10.16
N TRP A 97 8.47 -3.37 -10.76
CA TRP A 97 7.63 -3.25 -11.95
C TRP A 97 6.32 -2.51 -11.67
N GLY A 98 5.67 -2.81 -10.54
CA GLY A 98 4.51 -2.06 -10.07
C GLY A 98 4.83 -0.57 -9.84
N TYR A 99 6.00 -0.29 -9.27
CA TYR A 99 6.50 1.07 -9.08
C TYR A 99 6.63 1.82 -10.40
N PHE A 100 7.28 1.22 -11.41
CA PHE A 100 7.39 1.84 -12.74
C PHE A 100 6.06 2.04 -13.45
N ALA A 101 5.15 1.06 -13.36
CA ALA A 101 3.81 1.21 -13.89
C ALA A 101 3.09 2.40 -13.24
N SER A 102 3.20 2.55 -11.92
CA SER A 102 2.60 3.69 -11.22
C SER A 102 3.21 5.04 -11.61
N LEU A 103 4.54 5.11 -11.76
CA LEU A 103 5.20 6.33 -12.24
C LEU A 103 4.78 6.67 -13.67
N LEU A 104 4.64 5.67 -14.54
CA LEU A 104 4.18 5.88 -15.91
C LEU A 104 2.75 6.43 -15.92
N LEU A 105 1.85 5.89 -15.10
CA LEU A 105 0.48 6.36 -14.97
C LEU A 105 0.41 7.80 -14.43
N ILE A 106 1.14 8.10 -13.36
CA ILE A 106 1.19 9.45 -12.78
C ILE A 106 1.82 10.44 -13.76
N SER A 107 2.91 10.07 -14.42
CA SER A 107 3.58 10.91 -15.42
C SER A 107 2.67 11.17 -16.63
N ALA A 108 1.95 10.16 -17.11
CA ALA A 108 0.96 10.32 -18.17
C ALA A 108 -0.18 11.26 -17.75
N LEU A 109 -0.71 11.12 -16.53
CA LEU A 109 -1.72 12.02 -15.97
C LEU A 109 -1.21 13.47 -15.91
N ILE A 110 -0.04 13.71 -15.33
CA ILE A 110 0.52 15.06 -15.19
C ILE A 110 0.84 15.65 -16.57
N THR A 111 1.47 14.89 -17.45
CA THR A 111 1.84 15.35 -18.80
C THR A 111 0.61 15.71 -19.62
N THR A 112 -0.44 14.87 -19.59
CA THR A 112 -1.69 15.16 -20.31
C THR A 112 -2.43 16.34 -19.71
N ALA A 113 -2.42 16.51 -18.38
CA ALA A 113 -2.98 17.67 -17.71
C ALA A 113 -2.29 18.98 -18.14
N LEU A 114 -0.96 18.98 -18.20
CA LEU A 114 -0.17 20.16 -18.60
C LEU A 114 -0.24 20.44 -20.11
N ALA A 115 -0.34 19.40 -20.95
CA ALA A 115 -0.38 19.56 -22.40
C ALA A 115 -1.71 20.14 -22.93
N ARG A 116 -2.79 20.09 -22.14
CA ARG A 116 -4.13 20.49 -22.60
C ARG A 116 -4.26 21.99 -22.91
N GLY A 117 -3.36 22.85 -22.40
CA GLY A 117 -3.46 24.30 -22.55
C GLY A 117 -4.74 24.89 -21.92
N ASP A 118 -4.86 26.21 -21.89
CA ASP A 118 -6.10 26.89 -21.49
C ASP A 118 -6.96 27.22 -22.72
N SER A 119 -7.23 26.19 -23.52
CA SER A 119 -8.03 26.32 -24.75
C SER A 119 -9.48 26.68 -24.42
N ASP A 120 -9.95 26.22 -23.27
CA ASP A 120 -11.36 26.26 -22.86
C ASP A 120 -11.69 27.52 -22.02
N HIS A 121 -10.73 28.42 -21.77
CA HIS A 121 -10.87 29.63 -20.95
C HIS A 121 -11.44 29.34 -19.55
N ASP A 122 -11.09 28.19 -18.98
CA ASP A 122 -11.62 27.71 -17.70
C ASP A 122 -10.76 28.13 -16.50
N SER A 123 -9.86 29.09 -16.71
CA SER A 123 -8.93 29.60 -15.68
C SER A 123 -8.09 28.48 -15.04
N HIS A 124 -7.75 27.45 -15.81
CA HIS A 124 -6.96 26.29 -15.36
C HIS A 124 -7.62 25.44 -14.25
N GLU A 125 -8.95 25.54 -14.06
CA GLU A 125 -9.65 24.79 -13.02
C GLU A 125 -9.55 23.28 -13.25
N LEU A 126 -9.78 22.83 -14.49
CA LEU A 126 -9.68 21.41 -14.84
C LEU A 126 -8.25 20.88 -14.71
N GLN A 127 -7.24 21.67 -15.09
CA GLN A 127 -5.83 21.29 -14.94
C GLN A 127 -5.46 21.11 -13.47
N THR A 128 -5.94 22.00 -12.61
CA THR A 128 -5.72 21.93 -11.15
C THR A 128 -6.34 20.65 -10.58
N ARG A 129 -7.58 20.31 -11.00
CA ARG A 129 -8.24 19.06 -10.61
C ARG A 129 -7.41 17.84 -11.04
N LEU A 130 -6.98 17.78 -12.30
CA LEU A 130 -6.18 16.66 -12.82
C LEU A 130 -4.84 16.49 -12.08
N ILE A 131 -4.13 17.57 -11.77
CA ILE A 131 -2.85 17.55 -11.05
C ILE A 131 -3.02 17.10 -9.58
N SER A 132 -4.22 17.19 -9.02
CA SER A 132 -4.53 16.68 -7.66
C SER A 132 -4.86 15.18 -7.59
N LEU A 133 -5.11 14.53 -8.74
CA LEU A 133 -5.45 13.10 -8.81
C LEU A 133 -4.31 12.07 -8.69
N PRO A 134 -2.99 12.38 -8.73
CA PRO A 134 -1.94 11.37 -8.69
C PRO A 134 -2.04 10.37 -7.52
N ALA A 135 -2.37 10.85 -6.32
CA ALA A 135 -2.53 10.00 -5.15
C ALA A 135 -3.71 9.04 -5.30
N SER A 136 -4.87 9.55 -5.74
CA SER A 136 -6.06 8.74 -5.99
C SER A 136 -5.84 7.72 -7.10
N LEU A 137 -5.14 8.10 -8.18
CA LEU A 137 -4.77 7.21 -9.28
C LEU A 137 -3.86 6.07 -8.80
N LEU A 138 -2.87 6.38 -7.96
CA LEU A 138 -1.99 5.37 -7.37
C LEU A 138 -2.77 4.38 -6.50
N MET A 139 -3.66 4.87 -5.64
CA MET A 139 -4.50 4.01 -4.79
C MET A 139 -5.42 3.13 -5.62
N PHE A 140 -6.07 3.69 -6.64
CA PHE A 140 -6.92 2.95 -7.56
C PHE A 140 -6.12 1.86 -8.32
N PHE A 141 -4.92 2.18 -8.78
CA PHE A 141 -4.03 1.22 -9.44
C PHE A 141 -3.63 0.07 -8.51
N LEU A 142 -3.22 0.38 -7.27
CA LEU A 142 -2.86 -0.64 -6.28
C LEU A 142 -4.06 -1.52 -5.90
N ALA A 143 -5.24 -0.92 -5.70
CA ALA A 143 -6.48 -1.66 -5.45
C ALA A 143 -6.82 -2.59 -6.62
N THR A 144 -6.65 -2.12 -7.86
CA THR A 144 -6.88 -2.92 -9.06
C THR A 144 -5.91 -4.10 -9.15
N LEU A 145 -4.61 -3.88 -8.90
CA LEU A 145 -3.61 -4.96 -8.91
C LEU A 145 -3.84 -6.00 -7.82
N THR A 146 -4.20 -5.55 -6.61
CA THR A 146 -4.47 -6.45 -5.48
C THR A 146 -5.75 -7.26 -5.72
N LEU A 147 -6.82 -6.64 -6.20
CA LEU A 147 -8.05 -7.33 -6.61
C LEU A 147 -7.81 -8.33 -7.74
N LEU A 148 -7.09 -7.92 -8.79
CA LEU A 148 -6.74 -8.80 -9.90
C LEU A 148 -5.91 -10.00 -9.41
N SER A 149 -4.95 -9.77 -8.52
CA SER A 149 -4.16 -10.84 -7.93
C SER A 149 -5.01 -11.83 -7.13
N LEU A 150 -5.98 -11.34 -6.35
CA LEU A 150 -6.93 -12.18 -5.62
C LEU A 150 -7.80 -13.01 -6.56
N LEU A 151 -8.32 -12.40 -7.63
CA LEU A 151 -9.13 -13.08 -8.63
C LEU A 151 -8.33 -14.19 -9.33
N LEU A 152 -7.13 -13.87 -9.82
CA LEU A 152 -6.25 -14.83 -10.48
C LEU A 152 -5.82 -15.97 -9.53
N HIS A 153 -5.60 -15.65 -8.24
CA HIS A 153 -5.31 -16.64 -7.21
C HIS A 153 -6.50 -17.57 -6.97
N HIS A 154 -7.71 -17.01 -6.84
CA HIS A 154 -8.93 -17.78 -6.62
C HIS A 154 -9.25 -18.71 -7.80
N LEU A 155 -9.05 -18.23 -9.03
CA LEU A 155 -9.23 -19.02 -10.25
C LEU A 155 -8.09 -20.05 -10.48
N ALA A 156 -7.09 -20.07 -9.60
CA ALA A 156 -5.92 -20.94 -9.69
C ALA A 156 -5.23 -20.90 -11.06
N LEU A 157 -5.22 -19.73 -11.72
CA LEU A 157 -4.73 -19.60 -13.09
C LEU A 157 -3.21 -19.77 -13.12
N PRO A 158 -2.70 -20.78 -13.85
CA PRO A 158 -1.26 -20.99 -13.97
C PRO A 158 -0.68 -19.93 -14.89
N LEU A 159 0.37 -19.24 -14.43
CA LEU A 159 1.04 -18.25 -15.26
C LEU A 159 2.04 -18.93 -16.21
N PRO A 160 1.99 -18.68 -17.53
CA PRO A 160 2.91 -19.30 -18.48
C PRO A 160 4.33 -18.72 -18.41
N PHE A 161 4.51 -17.61 -17.68
CA PHE A 161 5.78 -16.95 -17.46
C PHE A 161 6.09 -16.83 -15.96
N ARG A 162 7.35 -16.57 -15.65
CA ARG A 162 7.81 -16.35 -14.27
C ARG A 162 7.34 -15.00 -13.74
N PHE A 163 6.84 -14.99 -12.51
CA PHE A 163 6.37 -13.79 -11.84
C PHE A 163 7.07 -13.64 -10.48
N GLY A 164 8.05 -12.73 -10.40
CA GLY A 164 8.93 -12.61 -9.25
C GLY A 164 9.75 -13.88 -9.03
N SER A 165 9.73 -14.40 -7.80
CA SER A 165 10.39 -15.68 -7.45
C SER A 165 9.53 -16.92 -7.77
N LEU A 166 8.34 -16.76 -8.36
CA LEU A 166 7.44 -17.86 -8.71
C LEU A 166 7.84 -18.52 -10.03
N GLU A 167 7.98 -19.85 -10.03
CA GLU A 167 8.26 -20.62 -11.25
C GLU A 167 7.05 -20.65 -12.21
N PRO A 168 7.29 -20.70 -13.54
CA PRO A 168 6.22 -20.84 -14.53
C PRO A 168 5.33 -22.06 -14.27
N GLY A 169 4.05 -21.95 -14.59
CA GLY A 169 3.05 -23.02 -14.43
C GLY A 169 2.41 -23.10 -13.04
N ASN A 170 2.90 -22.32 -12.07
CA ASN A 170 2.24 -22.21 -10.76
C ASN A 170 1.12 -21.17 -10.78
N ALA A 171 0.10 -21.39 -9.96
CA ALA A 171 -0.93 -20.39 -9.70
C ALA A 171 -0.32 -19.14 -9.05
N LEU A 172 -0.80 -17.97 -9.47
CA LEU A 172 -0.40 -16.69 -8.89
C LEU A 172 -0.70 -16.68 -7.37
N ARG A 173 0.21 -16.15 -6.56
CA ARG A 173 -0.01 -15.95 -5.11
C ARG A 173 -0.72 -14.60 -4.85
N PRO A 174 -1.35 -14.39 -3.68
CA PRO A 174 -1.94 -13.09 -3.36
C PRO A 174 -0.91 -11.95 -3.39
N ALA A 175 -1.29 -10.73 -3.78
CA ALA A 175 -0.38 -9.60 -3.98
C ALA A 175 0.49 -9.30 -2.75
N VAL A 176 -0.10 -9.43 -1.55
CA VAL A 176 0.60 -9.25 -0.26
C VAL A 176 1.82 -10.17 -0.14
N TYR A 177 1.77 -11.38 -0.69
CA TYR A 177 2.92 -12.29 -0.72
C TYR A 177 4.14 -11.65 -1.41
N TYR A 178 3.92 -11.03 -2.57
CA TYR A 178 4.99 -10.43 -3.38
C TYR A 178 5.49 -9.13 -2.76
N ILE A 179 4.60 -8.30 -2.22
CA ILE A 179 4.96 -7.06 -1.53
C ILE A 179 5.89 -7.38 -0.35
N VAL A 180 5.53 -8.34 0.50
CA VAL A 180 6.35 -8.71 1.66
C VAL A 180 7.66 -9.38 1.24
N GLU A 181 7.64 -10.25 0.22
CA GLU A 181 8.85 -10.86 -0.31
C GLU A 181 9.86 -9.79 -0.77
N ASP A 182 9.40 -8.85 -1.61
CA ASP A 182 10.25 -7.88 -2.28
C ASP A 182 10.75 -6.79 -1.33
N VAL A 183 9.87 -6.22 -0.49
CA VAL A 183 10.24 -5.18 0.48
C VAL A 183 11.22 -5.73 1.51
N VAL A 184 10.97 -6.90 2.10
CA VAL A 184 11.87 -7.46 3.11
C VAL A 184 13.19 -7.90 2.49
N ALA A 185 13.16 -8.48 1.28
CA ALA A 185 14.39 -8.86 0.59
C ALA A 185 15.27 -7.64 0.30
N VAL A 186 14.72 -6.58 -0.30
CA VAL A 186 15.49 -5.47 -0.85
C VAL A 186 15.66 -4.31 0.14
N ASP A 187 14.55 -3.80 0.67
CA ASP A 187 14.55 -2.65 1.59
C ASP A 187 14.94 -3.08 3.01
N GLY A 188 14.51 -4.28 3.41
CA GLY A 188 14.86 -4.91 4.68
C GLY A 188 16.25 -5.56 4.72
N ASN A 189 16.99 -5.57 3.60
CA ASN A 189 18.26 -6.30 3.45
C ASN A 189 18.17 -7.80 3.80
N GLY A 190 17.04 -8.46 3.52
CA GLY A 190 16.89 -9.91 3.71
C GLY A 190 17.51 -10.77 2.60
N GLY A 191 17.65 -10.22 1.39
CA GLY A 191 18.32 -10.88 0.27
C GLY A 191 17.67 -12.18 -0.21
N ALA A 192 18.45 -12.95 -0.99
CA ALA A 192 18.02 -14.18 -1.64
C ALA A 192 17.76 -15.32 -0.65
N GLU A 193 18.49 -15.38 0.47
CA GLU A 193 18.27 -16.39 1.52
C GLU A 193 16.87 -16.24 2.13
N TYR A 194 16.45 -15.00 2.41
CA TYR A 194 15.09 -14.72 2.85
C TYR A 194 14.05 -15.13 1.80
N ARG A 195 14.25 -14.78 0.53
CA ARG A 195 13.31 -15.16 -0.57
C ARG A 195 13.13 -16.68 -0.67
N GLN A 196 14.22 -17.45 -0.54
CA GLN A 196 14.17 -18.92 -0.55
C GLN A 196 13.36 -19.46 0.63
N ALA A 197 13.66 -18.99 1.84
CA ALA A 197 12.96 -19.43 3.04
C ALA A 197 11.47 -19.01 3.03
N TRP A 198 11.16 -17.81 2.52
CA TRP A 198 9.79 -17.30 2.36
C TRP A 198 8.97 -18.17 1.39
N THR A 199 9.55 -18.49 0.23
CA THR A 199 8.94 -19.39 -0.76
C THR A 199 8.73 -20.80 -0.19
N GLN A 200 9.75 -21.36 0.47
CA GLN A 200 9.67 -22.69 1.08
C GLN A 200 8.61 -22.76 2.18
N ARG A 201 8.50 -21.71 3.01
CA ARG A 201 7.50 -21.62 4.08
C ARG A 201 6.09 -21.56 3.52
N TYR A 202 5.88 -20.79 2.45
CA TYR A 202 4.59 -20.74 1.75
C TYR A 202 4.18 -22.10 1.16
N ALA A 203 5.14 -22.84 0.57
CA ALA A 203 4.89 -24.17 0.05
C ALA A 203 4.57 -25.19 1.16
N SER A 204 5.30 -25.15 2.28
CA SER A 204 5.23 -26.17 3.33
C SER A 204 4.14 -25.95 4.40
N SER A 205 3.71 -24.71 4.65
CA SER A 205 2.79 -24.41 5.77
C SER A 205 1.42 -23.91 5.30
N ALA A 206 0.39 -24.73 5.49
CA ALA A 206 -0.99 -24.34 5.23
C ALA A 206 -1.48 -23.19 6.14
N VAL A 207 -1.01 -23.15 7.40
CA VAL A 207 -1.32 -22.07 8.35
C VAL A 207 -0.76 -20.74 7.82
N PHE A 208 0.47 -20.75 7.32
CA PHE A 208 1.09 -19.57 6.77
C PHE A 208 0.38 -19.09 5.49
N ARG A 209 -0.03 -20.00 4.60
CA ARG A 209 -0.85 -19.63 3.43
C ARG A 209 -2.18 -19.00 3.84
N ARG A 210 -2.86 -19.56 4.84
CA ARG A 210 -4.09 -18.98 5.39
C ARG A 210 -3.85 -17.59 5.97
N MET A 211 -2.77 -17.37 6.70
CA MET A 211 -2.40 -16.05 7.22
C MET A 211 -2.23 -15.02 6.08
N ILE A 212 -1.49 -15.37 5.02
CA ILE A 212 -1.33 -14.48 3.85
C ILE A 212 -2.67 -14.22 3.17
N TRP A 213 -3.51 -15.24 3.03
CA TRP A 213 -4.85 -15.09 2.48
C TRP A 213 -5.69 -14.14 3.33
N THR A 214 -5.78 -14.37 4.64
CA THR A 214 -6.50 -13.50 5.58
C THR A 214 -6.01 -12.07 5.48
N LEU A 215 -4.70 -11.80 5.49
CA LEU A 215 -4.16 -10.45 5.33
C LEU A 215 -4.47 -9.81 3.97
N SER A 216 -4.72 -10.63 2.94
CA SER A 216 -5.06 -10.14 1.61
C SER A 216 -6.54 -9.80 1.46
N VAL A 217 -7.41 -10.43 2.25
CA VAL A 217 -8.87 -10.24 2.19
C VAL A 217 -9.46 -9.53 3.41
N SER A 218 -8.73 -9.38 4.52
CA SER A 218 -9.24 -8.83 5.79
C SER A 218 -9.70 -7.38 5.68
N VAL A 219 -9.24 -6.66 4.66
CA VAL A 219 -9.78 -5.32 4.31
C VAL A 219 -11.26 -5.38 3.91
N LEU A 220 -11.76 -6.54 3.47
CA LEU A 220 -13.16 -6.74 3.09
C LEU A 220 -14.05 -7.20 4.25
N ARG A 221 -13.49 -7.56 5.41
CA ARG A 221 -14.25 -8.15 6.52
C ARG A 221 -14.76 -7.11 7.53
N GLU A 222 -14.16 -5.92 7.56
CA GLU A 222 -14.60 -4.85 8.48
C GLU A 222 -15.97 -4.25 8.11
N GLU A 223 -16.51 -4.51 6.91
CA GLU A 223 -17.86 -4.06 6.53
C GLU A 223 -18.98 -5.04 6.97
N GLU A 224 -18.69 -6.33 7.13
CA GLU A 224 -19.70 -7.34 7.53
C GLU A 224 -20.05 -7.26 9.04
N GLU A 225 -19.10 -6.86 9.89
CA GLU A 225 -19.35 -6.75 11.34
C GLU A 225 -20.13 -5.46 11.72
N VAL A 226 -20.25 -4.49 10.80
CA VAL A 226 -21.03 -3.26 11.05
C VAL A 226 -22.52 -3.41 10.70
N GLU A 227 -22.88 -4.37 9.84
CA GLU A 227 -24.28 -4.59 9.44
C GLU A 227 -25.04 -5.50 10.42
N ASP A 228 -24.37 -6.43 11.12
CA ASP A 228 -25.00 -7.35 12.08
C ASP A 228 -25.34 -6.69 13.43
N ASP A 229 -24.65 -5.59 13.79
CA ASP A 229 -24.95 -4.81 15.01
C ASP A 229 -26.08 -3.78 14.79
N GLY A 230 -26.51 -3.56 13.55
CA GLY A 230 -27.52 -2.56 13.17
C GLY A 230 -28.98 -3.03 13.21
N GLU A 231 -29.25 -4.33 13.13
CA GLU A 231 -30.63 -4.87 13.11
C GLU A 231 -31.17 -5.31 14.49
N ALA A 232 -30.35 -5.30 15.56
CA ALA A 232 -30.77 -5.76 16.88
C ALA A 232 -31.46 -4.70 17.77
N VAL A 233 -31.67 -3.46 17.30
CA VAL A 233 -32.26 -2.37 18.11
C VAL A 233 -33.54 -1.83 17.47
N GLY A 234 -34.53 -2.72 17.34
CA GLY A 234 -35.82 -2.40 16.72
C GLY A 234 -37.01 -3.04 17.44
N GLY A 235 -37.11 -2.89 18.77
CA GLY A 235 -38.36 -3.24 19.45
C GLY A 235 -38.27 -3.43 20.96
N ARG A 236 -38.40 -2.35 21.72
CA ARG A 236 -39.14 -2.29 23.01
C ARG A 236 -39.07 -0.88 23.58
N GLY A 237 -40.10 -0.10 23.29
CA GLY A 237 -40.45 1.11 24.03
C GLY A 237 -41.94 1.05 24.40
N LEU A 238 -42.27 1.61 25.57
CA LEU A 238 -43.57 1.68 26.28
C LEU A 238 -43.75 0.54 27.30
N GLY A 239 -43.59 0.71 28.62
CA GLY A 239 -43.46 1.89 29.48
C GLY A 239 -44.40 1.74 30.67
N ARG A 240 -43.93 1.94 31.91
CA ARG A 240 -44.70 2.56 33.00
C ARG A 240 -43.80 2.84 34.21
N ASN A 241 -43.78 4.10 34.62
CA ASN A 241 -43.04 4.67 35.74
C ASN A 241 -43.55 4.21 37.11
N ASP A 242 -42.59 4.05 38.02
CA ASP A 242 -42.78 4.06 39.47
C ASP A 242 -42.91 5.50 40.00
N ASP A 243 -43.43 5.57 41.24
CA ASP A 243 -43.54 6.69 42.19
C ASP A 243 -44.72 7.67 42.08
N GLU A 244 -45.69 7.52 43.01
CA GLU A 244 -46.03 8.59 43.96
C GLU A 244 -46.81 8.07 45.20
N ARG A 245 -46.66 8.80 46.32
CA ARG A 245 -46.84 8.40 47.72
C ARG A 245 -48.24 8.63 48.32
N ALA A 246 -48.64 7.71 49.23
CA ALA A 246 -49.37 7.88 50.52
C ALA A 246 -50.84 8.40 50.52
N PRO A 247 -51.66 8.22 51.59
CA PRO A 247 -51.33 7.79 52.96
C PRO A 247 -52.24 6.72 53.64
N LEU A 248 -51.73 6.24 54.78
CA LEU A 248 -52.40 5.67 55.97
C LEU A 248 -53.93 5.65 55.99
N LEU A 249 -54.53 4.46 56.18
CA LEU A 249 -55.68 4.27 57.07
C LEU A 249 -55.62 2.90 57.75
N ASP A 250 -55.45 2.96 59.06
CA ASP A 250 -55.74 1.95 60.07
C ASP A 250 -57.25 1.68 60.12
N SER A 251 -57.67 0.41 60.02
CA SER A 251 -58.77 -0.12 60.82
C SER A 251 -58.88 -1.64 60.70
N ARG A 252 -58.56 -2.31 61.82
CA ARG A 252 -59.25 -3.47 62.43
C ARG A 252 -59.94 -4.48 61.48
N VAL A 253 -59.44 -5.72 61.47
CA VAL A 253 -59.98 -6.95 62.11
C VAL A 253 -59.19 -8.14 61.58
#